data_AF-A0A8J7KAR8-F1
#
_entry.id   AF-A0A8J7KAR8-F1
#
_cell.length_a   1.000
_cell.length_b   1.000
_cell.length_c   1.000
_cell.angle_alpha   90.00
_cell.angle_beta   90.00
_cell.angle_gamma   90.00
#
_symmetry.space_group_name_H-M   'P 1'
#
loop_
_entity.id
_entity.type
_entity.pdbx_description
1 polymer ?
#
loop_
_entity_poly.entity_id
_entity_poly.type
_entity_poly.pdbx_seq_one_letter_code
_entity_poly.pdbx_strand_id
1 'polypeptide(L)'
;MNTLERAYMDVQPKLYRYFLAQLYDREMAEDLTQDVFYTALKRLHTFRGEASLETWLFSIARFHLLNYIRSKKKDPILQEEWALQLARESTEEEWLAKEETRTILAFIQTLPSPPKEVMTLRLFGERSFAEIGQLLGKSETYARVTFHRTKQKMQQRLEE
;
A
#
# COMPACT_ATOMS: atom_id res chain seq x y z
N MET A 1 -19.16 -19.88 7.12
CA MET A 1 -18.15 -18.84 6.87
C MET A 1 -16.87 -19.18 7.61
N ASN A 2 -15.90 -19.77 6.89
CA ASN A 2 -14.63 -20.21 7.47
C ASN A 2 -13.77 -18.98 7.85
N THR A 3 -12.81 -19.14 8.77
CA THR A 3 -11.96 -18.06 9.30
C THR A 3 -11.29 -17.23 8.19
N LEU A 4 -10.94 -17.87 7.08
CA LEU A 4 -10.31 -17.21 5.93
C LEU A 4 -11.27 -16.32 5.12
N GLU A 5 -12.54 -16.69 5.00
CA GLU A 5 -13.56 -15.87 4.32
C GLU A 5 -13.85 -14.59 5.12
N ARG A 6 -13.86 -14.68 6.45
CA ARG A 6 -13.96 -13.49 7.32
C ARG A 6 -12.75 -12.58 7.16
N ALA A 7 -11.55 -13.16 7.23
CA ALA A 7 -10.32 -12.41 7.01
C ALA A 7 -10.27 -11.76 5.62
N TYR A 8 -10.84 -12.42 4.60
CA TYR A 8 -10.97 -11.84 3.27
C TYR A 8 -11.83 -10.57 3.29
N MET A 9 -13.05 -10.64 3.83
CA MET A 9 -13.97 -9.49 3.86
C MET A 9 -13.39 -8.28 4.60
N ASP A 10 -12.63 -8.51 5.67
CA ASP A 10 -12.06 -7.43 6.49
C ASP A 10 -10.77 -6.85 5.91
N VAL A 11 -9.92 -7.70 5.32
CA VAL A 11 -8.57 -7.31 4.88
C VAL A 11 -8.52 -6.90 3.41
N GLN A 12 -9.37 -7.47 2.56
CA GLN A 12 -9.39 -7.17 1.12
C GLN A 12 -9.53 -5.67 0.83
N PRO A 13 -10.45 -4.92 1.47
CA PRO A 13 -10.59 -3.49 1.19
C PRO A 13 -9.33 -2.69 1.58
N LYS A 14 -8.64 -3.12 2.65
CA LYS A 14 -7.40 -2.47 3.14
C LYS A 14 -6.23 -2.74 2.20
N LEU A 15 -6.13 -3.96 1.67
CA LEU A 15 -5.13 -4.34 0.67
C LEU A 15 -5.34 -3.59 -0.64
N TYR A 16 -6.58 -3.55 -1.13
CA TYR A 16 -6.92 -2.80 -2.34
C TYR A 16 -6.55 -1.32 -2.19
N ARG A 17 -6.97 -0.67 -1.10
CA ARG A 17 -6.62 0.74 -0.83
C ARG A 17 -5.12 0.96 -0.67
N TYR A 18 -4.41 0.01 -0.06
CA TYR A 18 -2.94 0.06 0.04
C TYR A 18 -2.28 0.01 -1.33
N PHE A 19 -2.68 -0.91 -2.21
CA PHE A 19 -2.14 -1.00 -3.56
C PHE A 19 -2.54 0.20 -4.41
N LEU A 20 -3.80 0.63 -4.36
CA LEU A 20 -4.28 1.82 -5.07
C LEU A 20 -3.50 3.07 -4.65
N ALA A 21 -3.24 3.23 -3.35
CA ALA A 21 -2.42 4.34 -2.85
C ALA A 21 -0.93 4.24 -3.23
N GLN A 22 -0.44 3.05 -3.56
CA GLN A 22 0.94 2.82 -4.00
C GLN A 22 1.09 2.99 -5.51
N LEU A 23 0.11 2.52 -6.28
CA LEU A 23 0.17 2.34 -7.72
C LEU A 23 -0.58 3.43 -8.49
N TYR A 24 -1.69 3.91 -7.93
CA TYR A 24 -2.62 4.79 -8.63
C TYR A 24 -3.12 4.18 -9.96
N ASP A 25 -3.29 2.86 -9.94
CA ASP A 25 -3.75 2.02 -11.04
C ASP A 25 -4.76 1.03 -10.44
N ARG A 26 -6.01 1.09 -10.89
CA ARG A 26 -7.09 0.27 -10.31
C ARG A 26 -6.99 -1.18 -10.69
N GLU A 27 -6.84 -1.44 -11.99
CA GLU A 27 -6.77 -2.78 -12.53
C GLU A 27 -5.62 -3.52 -11.85
N MET A 28 -4.45 -2.88 -11.74
CA MET A 28 -3.34 -3.47 -11.02
C MET A 28 -3.54 -3.57 -9.52
N ALA A 29 -4.23 -2.63 -8.87
CA ALA A 29 -4.53 -2.75 -7.45
C ALA A 29 -5.46 -3.93 -7.16
N GLU A 30 -6.45 -4.17 -8.02
CA GLU A 30 -7.34 -5.34 -7.95
C GLU A 30 -6.56 -6.63 -8.19
N ASP A 31 -5.78 -6.69 -9.26
CA ASP A 31 -4.97 -7.86 -9.61
C ASP A 31 -3.99 -8.24 -8.48
N LEU A 32 -3.23 -7.27 -7.97
CA LEU A 32 -2.30 -7.53 -6.86
C LEU A 32 -3.03 -7.94 -5.58
N THR A 33 -4.24 -7.44 -5.34
CA THR A 33 -5.06 -7.88 -4.21
C THR A 33 -5.45 -9.34 -4.36
N GLN A 34 -5.88 -9.76 -5.56
CA GLN A 34 -6.21 -11.16 -5.83
C GLN A 34 -4.98 -12.06 -5.68
N ASP A 35 -3.81 -11.63 -6.18
CA ASP A 35 -2.54 -12.35 -6.08
C ASP A 35 -2.10 -12.57 -4.63
N VAL A 36 -2.39 -11.63 -3.72
CA VAL A 36 -2.14 -11.80 -2.28
C VAL A 36 -2.94 -12.96 -1.73
N PHE A 37 -4.25 -13.02 -1.99
CA PHE A 37 -5.10 -14.09 -1.46
C PHE A 37 -4.81 -15.43 -2.12
N TYR A 38 -4.53 -15.45 -3.43
CA TYR A 38 -4.08 -16.66 -4.12
C TYR A 38 -2.78 -17.22 -3.51
N THR A 39 -1.82 -16.34 -3.23
CA THR A 39 -0.55 -16.71 -2.58
C THR A 39 -0.79 -17.17 -1.14
N ALA A 40 -1.67 -16.48 -0.41
CA ALA A 40 -2.02 -16.82 0.96
C ALA A 40 -2.68 -18.21 1.04
N LEU A 41 -3.60 -18.54 0.14
CA LEU A 41 -4.23 -19.86 0.05
C LEU A 41 -3.19 -20.97 -0.14
N LYS A 42 -2.23 -20.77 -1.04
CA LYS A 42 -1.15 -21.73 -1.27
C LYS A 42 -0.19 -21.86 -0.09
N ARG A 43 0.02 -20.78 0.67
CA ARG A 43 1.03 -20.70 1.73
C ARG A 43 0.45 -20.71 3.14
N LEU A 44 -0.85 -20.94 3.30
CA LEU A 44 -1.52 -20.86 4.60
C LEU A 44 -0.89 -21.78 5.64
N HIS A 45 -0.42 -22.96 5.22
CA HIS A 45 0.31 -23.93 6.05
C HIS A 45 1.64 -23.39 6.62
N THR A 46 2.19 -22.32 6.06
CA THR A 46 3.44 -21.67 6.53
C THR A 46 3.19 -20.57 7.56
N PHE A 47 1.92 -20.19 7.79
CA PHE A 47 1.59 -19.15 8.75
C PHE A 47 1.80 -19.66 10.18
N ARG A 48 2.81 -19.12 10.87
CA ARG A 48 3.24 -19.56 12.21
C ARG A 48 2.51 -18.87 13.37
N GLY A 49 1.65 -17.88 13.10
CA GLY A 49 0.95 -17.12 14.13
C GLY A 49 1.83 -16.14 14.93
N GLU A 50 3.07 -15.87 14.48
CA GLU A 50 3.99 -14.92 15.11
C GLU A 50 3.55 -13.45 14.95
N ALA A 51 2.68 -13.18 13.99
CA ALA A 51 2.04 -11.90 13.75
C ALA A 51 0.55 -12.11 13.46
N SER A 52 -0.24 -11.04 13.45
CA SER A 52 -1.62 -11.09 13.02
C SER A 52 -1.71 -11.64 11.59
N LEU A 53 -2.80 -12.36 11.27
CA LEU A 53 -3.03 -12.86 9.91
C LEU A 53 -3.00 -11.71 8.90
N GLU A 54 -3.54 -10.55 9.28
CA GLU A 54 -3.50 -9.39 8.41
C GLU A 54 -2.07 -8.89 8.17
N THR A 55 -1.22 -8.80 9.20
CA THR A 55 0.18 -8.41 9.02
C THR A 55 0.93 -9.41 8.14
N TRP A 56 0.64 -10.71 8.26
CA TRP A 56 1.16 -11.70 7.32
C TRP A 56 0.68 -11.48 5.89
N LEU A 57 -0.60 -11.19 5.65
CA LEU A 57 -1.13 -10.84 4.33
C LEU A 57 -0.46 -9.58 3.75
N PHE A 58 -0.22 -8.55 4.57
CA PHE A 58 0.50 -7.34 4.15
C PHE A 58 1.98 -7.60 3.83
N SER A 59 2.59 -8.64 4.43
CA SER A 59 3.95 -9.07 4.03
C SER A 59 3.97 -9.67 2.62
N ILE A 60 2.93 -10.44 2.27
CA ILE A 60 2.72 -10.98 0.91
C ILE A 60 2.42 -9.83 -0.07
N ALA A 61 1.58 -8.88 0.35
CA ALA A 61 1.23 -7.71 -0.45
C ALA A 61 2.45 -6.87 -0.80
N ARG A 62 3.30 -6.60 0.19
CA ARG A 62 4.54 -5.88 -0.01
C ARG A 62 5.48 -6.61 -0.97
N PHE A 63 5.57 -7.95 -0.88
CA PHE A 63 6.36 -8.74 -1.82
C PHE A 63 5.87 -8.57 -3.26
N HIS A 64 4.57 -8.68 -3.49
CA HIS A 64 3.96 -8.48 -4.82
C HIS A 64 4.17 -7.06 -5.35
N LEU A 65 3.95 -6.05 -4.50
CA LEU A 65 4.21 -4.65 -4.87
C LEU A 65 5.66 -4.43 -5.32
N LEU A 66 6.62 -4.90 -4.54
CA LEU A 66 8.05 -4.72 -4.87
C LEU A 66 8.45 -5.47 -6.14
N ASN A 67 7.87 -6.66 -6.37
CA ASN A 67 8.10 -7.39 -7.61
C ASN A 67 7.54 -6.66 -8.82
N TYR A 68 6.33 -6.12 -8.72
CA TYR A 68 5.68 -5.33 -9.77
C TYR A 68 6.48 -4.05 -10.08
N ILE A 69 6.86 -3.27 -9.07
CA ILE A 69 7.68 -2.07 -9.28
C ILE A 69 9.03 -2.42 -9.92
N ARG A 70 9.63 -3.55 -9.53
CA ARG A 70 10.90 -4.01 -10.09
C ARG A 70 10.78 -4.50 -11.52
N SER A 71 9.67 -5.12 -11.93
CA SER A 71 9.47 -5.51 -13.33
C SER A 71 9.27 -4.28 -14.21
N LYS A 72 8.48 -3.29 -13.75
CA LYS A 72 8.25 -2.02 -14.48
C LYS A 72 9.52 -1.21 -14.68
N LYS A 73 10.42 -1.13 -13.68
CA LYS A 73 11.71 -0.42 -13.82
C LYS A 73 12.70 -1.03 -14.81
N LYS A 74 12.50 -2.29 -15.20
CA LYS A 74 13.41 -2.99 -16.14
C LYS A 74 13.00 -2.82 -17.59
N ASP A 75 11.80 -2.29 -17.84
CA ASP A 75 11.25 -2.12 -19.18
C ASP A 75 11.05 -0.62 -19.45
N PRO A 76 11.86 -0.01 -20.33
CA PRO A 76 11.77 1.41 -20.66
C PRO A 76 10.40 1.86 -21.17
N ILE A 77 9.68 0.97 -21.89
CA ILE A 77 8.35 1.25 -22.44
C ILE A 77 7.34 1.32 -21.30
N LEU A 78 7.40 0.34 -20.39
CA LEU A 78 6.52 0.32 -19.21
C LEU A 78 6.83 1.47 -18.24
N GLN A 79 8.06 1.99 -18.22
CA GLN A 79 8.42 3.14 -17.39
C GLN A 79 7.76 4.44 -17.89
N GLU A 80 7.69 4.64 -19.20
CA GLU A 80 7.04 5.81 -19.81
C GLU A 80 5.50 5.72 -19.68
N GLU A 81 4.92 4.55 -19.95
CA GLU A 81 3.49 4.28 -19.74
C GLU A 81 3.07 4.48 -18.28
N TRP A 82 3.88 3.99 -17.32
CA TRP A 82 3.63 4.15 -15.89
C TRP A 82 3.59 5.63 -15.45
N ALA A 83 4.52 6.44 -15.97
CA ALA A 83 4.55 7.87 -15.68
C ALA A 83 3.33 8.60 -16.25
N LEU A 84 2.86 8.19 -17.44
CA LEU A 84 1.66 8.73 -18.08
C LEU A 84 0.36 8.29 -17.40
N GLN A 85 0.30 7.05 -16.90
CA GLN A 85 -0.88 6.50 -16.22
C GLN A 85 -1.10 7.17 -14.86
N LEU A 86 -0.03 7.41 -14.10
CA LEU A 86 -0.05 8.24 -12.89
C LEU A 86 -0.62 9.65 -13.14
N ALA A 87 -0.45 10.18 -14.36
CA ALA A 87 -0.97 11.49 -14.74
C ALA A 87 -2.42 11.45 -15.28
N ARG A 88 -2.92 10.29 -15.74
CA ARG A 88 -4.23 10.14 -16.40
C ARG A 88 -5.34 9.65 -15.48
N GLU A 89 -5.05 8.81 -14.49
CA GLU A 89 -6.08 8.19 -13.64
C GLU A 89 -6.51 9.10 -12.47
N SER A 90 -6.97 10.32 -12.75
CA SER A 90 -7.49 11.24 -11.72
C SER A 90 -8.99 11.05 -11.39
N THR A 91 -9.68 10.10 -12.02
CA THR A 91 -11.14 10.18 -12.12
C THR A 91 -11.82 8.86 -11.77
N GLU A 92 -12.68 8.91 -10.74
CA GLU A 92 -13.82 8.01 -10.43
C GLU A 92 -13.69 6.89 -9.38
N GLU A 93 -13.55 7.27 -8.12
CA GLU A 93 -14.26 6.58 -7.01
C GLU A 93 -14.73 7.63 -6.01
N GLU A 94 -15.91 7.48 -5.40
CA GLU A 94 -16.41 8.37 -4.33
C GLU A 94 -15.42 8.53 -3.15
N TRP A 95 -14.56 7.53 -2.92
CA TRP A 95 -13.52 7.58 -1.89
C TRP A 95 -12.35 8.50 -2.27
N LEU A 96 -11.91 8.46 -3.54
CA LEU A 96 -10.98 9.42 -4.13
C LEU A 96 -11.67 10.75 -4.48
N ALA A 97 -12.99 10.83 -4.55
CA ALA A 97 -13.71 12.05 -4.91
C ALA A 97 -13.68 13.10 -3.79
N LYS A 98 -13.34 12.70 -2.56
CA LYS A 98 -13.03 13.66 -1.49
C LYS A 98 -11.73 14.36 -1.84
N GLU A 99 -11.83 15.67 -2.07
CA GLU A 99 -10.71 16.53 -2.43
C GLU A 99 -9.50 16.31 -1.50
N GLU A 100 -9.74 16.23 -0.19
CA GLU A 100 -8.71 15.97 0.81
C GLU A 100 -7.97 14.63 0.57
N THR A 101 -8.68 13.55 0.21
CA THR A 101 -8.06 12.26 -0.10
C THR A 101 -7.17 12.36 -1.34
N ARG A 102 -7.62 13.06 -2.40
CA ARG A 102 -6.81 13.28 -3.61
C ARG A 102 -5.53 14.02 -3.30
N THR A 103 -5.64 15.11 -2.55
CA THR A 103 -4.52 15.94 -2.15
C THR A 103 -3.48 15.14 -1.36
N ILE A 104 -3.93 14.33 -0.39
CA ILE A 104 -3.06 13.45 0.39
C ILE A 104 -2.36 12.42 -0.52
N LEU A 105 -3.10 11.78 -1.43
CA LEU A 105 -2.53 10.77 -2.32
C LEU A 105 -1.54 11.37 -3.32
N ALA A 106 -1.86 12.52 -3.92
CA ALA A 106 -0.95 13.24 -4.81
C ALA A 106 0.36 13.57 -4.09
N PHE A 107 0.29 14.03 -2.84
CA PHE A 107 1.49 14.22 -2.03
C PHE A 107 2.26 12.92 -1.81
N ILE A 108 1.58 11.84 -1.40
CA ILE A 108 2.19 10.52 -1.15
C ILE A 108 2.90 9.99 -2.40
N GLN A 109 2.36 10.21 -3.60
CA GLN A 109 2.99 9.78 -4.85
C GLN A 109 4.34 10.46 -5.11
N THR A 110 4.55 11.68 -4.59
CA THR A 110 5.85 12.37 -4.71
C THR A 110 6.92 11.84 -3.75
N LEU A 111 6.55 11.01 -2.77
CA LEU A 111 7.47 10.53 -1.77
C LEU A 111 8.31 9.36 -2.31
N PRO A 112 9.63 9.34 -2.02
CA PRO A 112 10.42 8.13 -2.22
C PRO A 112 10.02 7.06 -1.18
N SER A 113 10.32 5.79 -1.48
CA SER A 113 10.42 4.76 -0.43
C SER A 113 11.65 5.04 0.44
N PRO A 114 11.63 4.79 1.77
CA PRO A 114 10.54 4.21 2.58
C PRO A 114 9.35 5.11 3.00
N PRO A 115 9.44 6.46 3.07
CA PRO A 115 8.32 7.30 3.55
C PRO A 115 6.96 7.02 2.91
N LYS A 116 6.93 6.76 1.58
CA LYS A 116 5.71 6.36 0.88
C LYS A 116 5.06 5.11 1.49
N GLU A 117 5.84 4.04 1.71
CA GLU A 117 5.35 2.79 2.31
C GLU A 117 4.82 3.01 3.73
N VAL A 118 5.52 3.80 4.56
CA VAL A 118 5.07 4.12 5.92
C VAL A 118 3.72 4.85 5.90
N MET A 119 3.57 5.85 5.03
CA MET A 119 2.31 6.61 4.89
C MET A 119 1.16 5.71 4.44
N THR A 120 1.36 4.92 3.38
CA THR A 120 0.28 4.09 2.85
C THR A 120 -0.11 2.94 3.77
N LEU A 121 0.85 2.29 4.44
CA LEU A 121 0.56 1.23 5.40
C LEU A 121 -0.20 1.79 6.61
N ARG A 122 0.10 3.03 7.03
CA ARG A 122 -0.57 3.64 8.18
C ARG A 122 -1.98 4.14 7.83
N LEU A 123 -2.14 4.84 6.72
CA LEU A 123 -3.39 5.52 6.36
C LEU A 123 -4.40 4.60 5.67
N PHE A 124 -3.93 3.67 4.83
CA PHE A 124 -4.79 2.84 3.99
C PHE A 124 -4.72 1.37 4.37
N GLY A 125 -3.52 0.90 4.73
CA GLY A 125 -3.34 -0.43 5.27
C GLY A 125 -3.77 -0.57 6.73
N GLU A 126 -4.05 0.52 7.44
CA GLU A 126 -4.43 0.54 8.86
C GLU A 126 -3.48 -0.29 9.76
N ARG A 127 -2.18 -0.30 9.44
CA ARG A 127 -1.17 -0.99 10.26
C ARG A 127 -0.74 -0.12 11.44
N SER A 128 -0.49 -0.77 12.58
CA SER A 128 0.16 -0.11 13.72
C SER A 128 1.62 0.23 13.39
N PHE A 129 2.22 1.18 14.10
CA PHE A 129 3.64 1.50 13.87
C PHE A 129 4.57 0.32 14.16
N ALA A 130 4.20 -0.55 15.11
CA ALA A 130 4.93 -1.77 15.40
C ALA A 130 4.91 -2.74 14.19
N GLU A 131 3.73 -3.00 13.63
CA GLU A 131 3.58 -3.84 12.43
C GLU A 131 4.27 -3.23 11.21
N ILE A 132 4.20 -1.91 11.02
CA ILE A 132 4.92 -1.22 9.95
C ILE A 132 6.44 -1.40 10.12
N GLY A 133 6.96 -1.26 11.34
CA GLY A 133 8.36 -1.54 11.64
C GLY A 133 8.76 -2.95 11.21
N GLN A 134 7.99 -3.96 11.64
CA GLN A 134 8.22 -5.36 11.27
C GLN A 134 8.19 -5.58 9.75
N LEU A 135 7.16 -5.08 9.05
CA LEU A 135 7.00 -5.22 7.60
C LEU A 135 8.15 -4.60 6.80
N LEU A 136 8.73 -3.49 7.30
CA LEU A 136 9.81 -2.77 6.64
C LEU A 136 11.21 -3.19 7.11
N GLY A 137 11.32 -4.11 8.08
CA GLY A 137 12.61 -4.46 8.70
C GLY A 137 13.23 -3.29 9.47
N LYS A 138 12.40 -2.49 10.15
CA LYS A 138 12.76 -1.28 10.91
C LYS A 138 12.16 -1.32 12.32
N SER A 139 12.56 -0.38 13.19
CA SER A 139 11.95 -0.24 14.51
C SER A 139 10.59 0.46 14.43
N GLU A 140 9.73 0.21 15.42
CA GLU A 140 8.48 0.96 15.60
C GLU A 140 8.73 2.48 15.66
N THR A 141 9.76 2.88 16.43
CA THR A 141 10.16 4.29 16.56
C THR A 141 10.50 4.91 15.22
N TYR A 142 11.22 4.18 14.35
CA TYR A 142 11.52 4.64 13.00
C TYR A 142 10.24 4.87 12.19
N ALA A 143 9.28 3.93 12.22
CA ALA A 143 8.02 4.07 11.51
C ALA A 143 7.22 5.29 12.00
N ARG A 144 7.14 5.47 13.32
CA ARG A 144 6.45 6.61 13.96
C ARG A 144 7.07 7.95 13.60
N VAL A 145 8.39 8.10 13.75
CA VAL A 145 9.12 9.33 13.40
C VAL A 145 9.01 9.64 11.91
N THR A 146 9.14 8.63 11.05
CA THR A 146 9.02 8.79 9.60
C THR A 146 7.62 9.27 9.23
N PHE A 147 6.58 8.67 9.82
CA PHE A 147 5.19 9.09 9.60
C PHE A 147 4.96 10.54 10.02
N HIS A 148 5.33 10.91 11.25
CA HIS A 148 5.09 12.27 11.75
C HIS A 148 5.84 13.33 10.94
N ARG A 149 7.12 13.10 10.63
CA ARG A 149 7.91 14.02 9.79
C ARG A 149 7.31 14.18 8.39
N THR A 150 6.82 13.09 7.82
CA THR A 150 6.21 13.11 6.49
C THR A 150 4.85 13.81 6.51
N LYS A 151 4.05 13.59 7.55
CA LYS A 151 2.79 14.31 7.78
C LYS A 151 3.02 15.82 7.93
N GLN A 152 4.04 16.24 8.68
CA GLN A 152 4.37 17.66 8.84
C GLN A 152 4.73 18.31 7.50
N LYS A 153 5.55 17.65 6.68
CA LYS A 153 5.88 18.13 5.34
C LYS A 153 4.65 18.25 4.43
N MET A 154 3.72 17.31 4.56
CA MET A 154 2.44 17.37 3.84
C MET A 154 1.67 18.63 4.26
N GLN A 155 1.48 18.83 5.57
CA GLN A 155 0.74 19.98 6.10
C GLN A 155 1.33 21.32 5.65
N GLN A 156 2.66 21.46 5.71
CA GLN A 156 3.35 22.67 5.22
C GLN A 156 3.05 22.95 3.75
N ARG A 157 3.08 21.93 2.90
CA ARG A 157 2.78 22.06 1.46
C ARG A 157 1.31 22.36 1.17
N LEU A 158 0.40 22.12 2.10
CA LEU A 158 -1.03 22.42 1.96
C LEU A 158 -1.42 23.79 2.50
N GLU A 159 -0.57 24.39 3.34
CA GLU A 159 -0.72 25.75 3.86
C GLU A 159 -0.09 26.81 2.92
N GLU A 160 0.76 26.38 1.98
CA GLU A 160 1.35 27.17 0.88
C GLU A 160 0.43 27.25 -0.34
#